data_AF-A0A836RWH7-F1
#
_entry.id   AF-A0A836RWH7-F1
#
_cell.length_a   1.000
_cell.length_b   1.000
_cell.length_c   1.000
_cell.angle_alpha   90.00
_cell.angle_beta   90.00
_cell.angle_gamma   90.00
#
_symmetry.space_group_name_H-M   'P 1'
#
loop_
_entity.id
_entity.type
_entity.pdbx_description
1 polymer ?
#
loop_
_entity_poly.entity_id
_entity_poly.type
_entity_poly.pdbx_seq_one_letter_code
_entity_poly.pdbx_strand_id
1 'polypeptide(L)'
;MRQRDRVKISLLDIIDSLAWITLGSLAIKFARTFEIEMSLRRAGLLIHPHIYAARALFLTFTALIASILTSSLVMLFVESLPICIAVIALACSMPLAIFSIFMVYPSIKASARIKSVDHELPFFAAYLTTMAYSGVPPEKVVEIVSRLKLFKGIREEAQRILRDVKLFGRDPLTAIENVAVTHPSMLFRELMLGYTTTIRTGGDVIHYLESRTQDLFRRRIEDIQ
;
A
#
# COMPACT_ATOMS: atom_id res chain seq x y z
N MET A 1 37.19 -13.87 -6.01
CA MET A 1 37.21 -12.42 -5.73
C MET A 1 35.79 -11.95 -5.49
N ARG A 2 35.48 -11.59 -4.24
CA ARG A 2 34.13 -11.27 -3.76
C ARG A 2 33.80 -9.84 -4.22
N GLN A 3 33.01 -9.69 -5.29
CA GLN A 3 32.47 -8.39 -5.67
C GLN A 3 31.59 -7.91 -4.51
N ARG A 4 32.13 -6.95 -3.76
CA ARG A 4 31.40 -6.21 -2.74
C ARG A 4 30.49 -5.28 -3.54
N ASP A 5 29.27 -5.74 -3.83
CA ASP A 5 28.24 -4.89 -4.40
C ASP A 5 28.17 -3.64 -3.52
N ARG A 6 28.62 -2.51 -4.08
CA ARG A 6 28.47 -1.22 -3.42
C ARG A 6 26.98 -0.99 -3.38
N VAL A 7 26.37 -1.28 -2.23
CA VAL A 7 25.03 -0.82 -1.87
C VAL A 7 25.04 0.66 -2.19
N LYS A 8 24.40 1.04 -3.30
CA LYS A 8 24.22 2.45 -3.66
C LYS A 8 23.26 2.97 -2.61
N ILE A 9 23.82 3.53 -1.54
CA ILE A 9 23.05 4.18 -0.48
C ILE A 9 22.24 5.27 -1.17
N SER A 10 20.92 5.11 -1.20
CA SER A 10 20.03 6.11 -1.76
C SER A 10 19.99 7.30 -0.80
N LEU A 11 19.75 8.51 -1.31
CA LEU A 11 19.55 9.69 -0.47
C LEU A 11 18.44 9.45 0.58
N LEU A 12 17.46 8.62 0.23
CA LEU A 12 16.39 8.20 1.13
C LEU A 12 16.90 7.37 2.32
N ASP A 13 17.90 6.51 2.11
CA ASP A 13 18.44 5.65 3.17
C ASP A 13 19.25 6.49 4.19
N ILE A 14 19.94 7.52 3.69
CA ILE A 14 20.66 8.49 4.53
C ILE A 14 19.65 9.27 5.38
N ILE A 15 18.58 9.78 4.77
CA ILE A 15 17.51 10.49 5.47
C ILE A 15 16.85 9.58 6.52
N ASP A 16 16.57 8.32 6.19
CA ASP A 16 15.98 7.37 7.14
C ASP A 16 16.88 7.10 8.34
N SER A 17 18.19 6.96 8.09
CA SER A 17 19.16 6.75 9.17
C SER A 17 19.23 7.95 10.11
N LEU A 18 19.31 9.16 9.57
CA LEU A 18 19.29 10.41 10.33
C LEU A 18 17.98 10.58 11.10
N ALA A 19 16.85 10.37 10.43
CA ALA A 19 15.52 10.46 11.02
C ALA A 19 15.36 9.52 12.22
N TRP A 20 15.82 8.27 12.08
CA TRP A 20 15.77 7.29 13.15
C TRP A 20 16.65 7.69 14.34
N ILE A 21 17.87 8.16 14.09
CA ILE A 21 18.78 8.61 15.15
C ILE A 21 18.19 9.78 15.93
N THR A 22 17.58 10.75 15.25
CA THR A 22 17.08 11.96 15.91
C THR A 22 15.72 11.77 16.61
N LEU A 23 14.82 11.00 16.00
CA LEU A 23 13.39 10.98 16.36
C LEU A 23 12.85 9.56 16.60
N GLY A 24 13.69 8.53 16.64
CA GLY A 24 13.26 7.13 16.73
C GLY A 24 12.35 6.83 17.94
N SER A 25 12.64 7.39 19.11
CA SER A 25 11.83 7.18 20.32
C SER A 25 10.41 7.77 20.21
N LEU A 26 10.28 8.92 19.53
CA LEU A 26 8.99 9.56 19.27
C LEU A 26 8.24 8.88 18.12
N ALA A 27 8.97 8.44 17.10
CA ALA A 27 8.45 7.74 15.94
C ALA A 27 7.77 6.41 16.30
N ILE A 28 8.31 5.67 17.27
CA ILE A 28 7.68 4.42 17.74
C ILE A 28 6.32 4.70 18.37
N LYS A 29 6.23 5.70 19.26
CA LYS A 29 4.97 6.10 19.89
C LYS A 29 3.97 6.58 18.84
N PHE A 30 4.42 7.44 17.93
CA PHE A 30 3.61 7.96 16.83
C PHE A 30 3.07 6.86 15.92
N ALA A 31 3.92 5.91 15.50
CA ALA A 31 3.52 4.80 14.65
C ALA A 31 2.44 3.93 15.30
N ARG A 32 2.52 3.72 16.62
CA ARG A 32 1.53 2.97 17.39
C ARG A 32 0.22 3.74 17.56
N THR A 33 0.27 5.03 17.92
CA THR A 33 -0.92 5.86 18.14
C THR A 33 -1.75 6.05 16.87
N PHE A 34 -1.10 6.21 15.72
CA PHE A 34 -1.77 6.43 14.44
C PHE A 34 -1.97 5.14 13.62
N GLU A 35 -1.72 3.96 14.22
CA GLU A 35 -1.85 2.64 13.58
C GLU A 35 -1.26 2.58 12.16
N ILE A 36 -0.09 3.22 11.97
CA ILE A 36 0.56 3.39 10.66
C ILE A 36 0.86 2.03 10.02
N GLU A 37 1.07 1.00 10.84
CA GLU A 37 1.24 -0.36 10.38
C GLU A 37 0.04 -0.85 9.54
N MET A 38 -1.19 -0.62 9.99
CA MET A 38 -2.37 -1.09 9.27
C MET A 38 -2.55 -0.32 7.95
N SER A 39 -2.31 1.00 7.95
CA SER A 39 -2.43 1.83 6.75
C SER A 39 -1.37 1.48 5.70
N LEU A 40 -0.12 1.21 6.11
CA LEU A 40 0.94 0.74 5.22
C LEU A 40 0.69 -0.66 4.67
N ARG A 41 0.22 -1.60 5.51
CA ARG A 41 -0.16 -2.95 5.07
C ARG A 41 -1.26 -2.90 4.02
N ARG A 42 -2.32 -2.12 4.25
CA ARG A 42 -3.41 -1.89 3.28
C ARG A 42 -2.91 -1.26 1.99
N ALA A 43 -2.03 -0.26 2.10
CA ALA A 43 -1.40 0.40 0.95
C ALA A 43 -0.45 -0.52 0.15
N GLY A 44 -0.06 -1.67 0.70
CA GLY A 44 0.91 -2.56 0.07
C GLY A 44 2.33 -1.99 0.06
N LEU A 45 2.65 -1.12 1.01
CA LEU A 45 3.97 -0.51 1.14
C LEU A 45 4.90 -1.44 1.92
N LEU A 46 6.00 -1.87 1.30
CA LEU A 46 7.03 -2.71 1.92
C LEU A 46 8.02 -1.87 2.73
N ILE A 47 7.52 -0.94 3.55
CA ILE A 47 8.33 -0.04 4.37
C ILE A 47 8.00 -0.34 5.84
N HIS A 48 9.03 -0.42 6.68
CA HIS A 48 8.81 -0.65 8.11
C HIS A 48 8.05 0.54 8.74
N PRO A 49 6.98 0.31 9.54
CA PRO A 49 6.14 1.39 10.07
C PRO A 49 6.92 2.45 10.85
N HIS A 50 7.90 1.99 11.63
CA HIS A 50 8.74 2.89 12.43
C HIS A 50 9.62 3.81 11.57
N ILE A 51 10.14 3.31 10.44
CA ILE A 51 10.98 4.09 9.54
C ILE A 51 10.13 5.13 8.82
N TYR A 52 8.93 4.74 8.38
CA TYR A 52 8.00 5.68 7.75
C TYR A 52 7.59 6.81 8.70
N ALA A 53 7.25 6.46 9.95
CA ALA A 53 6.92 7.42 10.99
C ALA A 53 8.09 8.37 11.31
N ALA A 54 9.31 7.81 11.45
CA ALA A 54 10.51 8.61 11.69
C ALA A 54 10.78 9.58 10.54
N ARG A 55 10.67 9.13 9.30
CA ARG A 55 10.83 9.96 8.09
C ARG A 55 9.80 11.09 8.05
N ALA A 56 8.54 10.80 8.32
CA ALA A 56 7.47 11.80 8.36
C ALA A 56 7.76 12.88 9.42
N LEU A 57 8.06 12.46 10.66
CA LEU A 57 8.37 13.39 11.75
C LEU A 57 9.62 14.22 11.45
N PHE A 58 10.69 13.59 10.98
CA PHE A 58 11.93 14.28 10.64
C PHE A 58 11.71 15.34 9.58
N LEU A 59 11.02 15.02 8.49
CA LEU A 59 10.75 15.99 7.43
C LEU A 59 9.87 17.14 7.92
N THR A 60 8.86 16.86 8.73
CA THR A 60 8.02 17.92 9.31
C THR A 60 8.79 18.83 10.26
N PHE A 61 9.71 18.27 11.04
CA PHE A 61 10.56 19.03 11.95
C PHE A 61 11.58 19.89 11.18
N THR A 62 12.21 19.34 10.14
CA THR A 62 13.10 20.12 9.27
C THR A 62 12.38 21.24 8.55
N ALA A 63 11.13 21.00 8.10
CA ALA A 63 10.31 22.01 7.46
C ALA A 63 9.89 23.11 8.43
N LEU A 64 9.62 22.76 9.70
CA LEU A 64 9.33 23.72 10.76
C LEU A 64 10.53 24.63 11.04
N ILE A 65 11.74 24.05 11.18
CA ILE A 65 12.96 24.85 11.36
C ILE A 65 13.19 25.76 10.15
N ALA A 66 13.06 25.24 8.94
CA ALA A 66 13.22 26.02 7.72
C ALA A 66 12.19 27.15 7.59
N SER A 67 10.93 26.91 7.99
CA SER A 67 9.88 27.93 7.93
C SER A 67 10.06 29.03 8.98
N ILE A 68 10.53 28.69 10.17
CA ILE A 68 10.89 29.67 11.21
C ILE A 68 12.09 30.51 10.76
N LEU A 69 13.14 29.89 10.22
CA LEU A 69 14.33 30.61 9.76
C LEU A 69 14.01 31.55 8.58
N THR A 70 13.23 31.08 7.61
CA THR A 70 12.85 31.91 6.45
C THR A 70 11.91 33.04 6.86
N SER A 71 10.91 32.79 7.71
CA SER A 71 10.03 33.86 8.21
C SER A 71 10.78 34.89 9.06
N SER A 72 11.68 34.45 9.95
CA SER A 72 12.52 35.35 10.75
C SER A 72 13.42 36.21 9.87
N LEU A 73 14.01 35.65 8.80
CA LEU A 73 14.83 36.41 7.87
C LEU A 73 14.00 37.47 7.13
N VAL A 74 12.81 37.12 6.64
CA VAL A 74 11.92 38.07 5.94
C VAL A 74 11.48 39.23 6.84
N MET A 75 11.22 38.95 8.13
CA MET A 75 10.85 39.99 9.10
C MET A 75 11.95 41.03 9.35
N LEU A 76 13.23 40.73 9.07
CA LEU A 76 14.32 41.71 9.19
C LEU A 76 14.31 42.77 8.09
N PHE A 77 13.69 42.49 6.94
CA PHE A 77 13.68 43.38 5.77
C PHE A 77 12.33 44.06 5.54
N VAL A 78 11.27 43.61 6.23
CA VAL A 78 9.89 44.05 5.99
C VAL A 78 9.26 44.52 7.30
N GLU A 79 8.89 45.80 7.35
CA GLU A 79 8.24 46.41 8.52
C GLU A 79 6.70 46.50 8.38
N SER A 80 6.17 46.21 7.19
CA SER A 80 4.73 46.29 6.94
C SER A 80 3.97 45.16 7.64
N LEU A 81 3.12 45.53 8.60
CA LEU A 81 2.27 44.61 9.38
C LEU A 81 1.50 43.56 8.54
N PRO A 82 0.81 43.90 7.42
CA PRO A 82 0.05 42.89 6.67
C PRO A 82 0.93 41.82 6.03
N ILE A 83 2.15 42.17 5.60
CA ILE A 83 3.08 41.21 5.00
C ILE A 83 3.65 40.27 6.06
N CYS A 84 3.95 40.78 7.26
CA CYS A 84 4.41 39.95 8.37
C CYS A 84 3.37 38.88 8.74
N ILE A 85 2.09 39.24 8.82
CA ILE A 85 1.00 38.29 9.10
C ILE A 85 0.92 37.22 7.99
N ALA A 86 1.00 37.62 6.73
CA ALA A 86 0.96 36.69 5.60
C ALA A 86 2.15 35.70 5.61
N VAL A 87 3.36 36.17 5.94
CA VAL A 87 4.56 35.34 6.02
C VAL A 87 4.46 34.33 7.15
N ILE A 88 3.97 34.72 8.33
CA ILE A 88 3.75 33.80 9.45
C ILE A 88 2.70 32.74 9.07
N ALA A 89 1.60 33.16 8.44
CA ALA A 89 0.55 32.24 8.01
C ALA A 89 1.09 31.19 7.03
N LEU A 90 1.91 31.59 6.06
CA LEU A 90 2.59 30.67 5.13
C LEU A 90 3.62 29.78 5.82
N ALA A 91 4.39 30.33 6.77
CA ALA A 91 5.39 29.57 7.52
C ALA A 91 4.76 28.45 8.38
N CYS A 92 3.57 28.70 8.93
CA CYS A 92 2.81 27.70 9.67
C CYS A 92 2.12 26.67 8.76
N SER A 93 1.71 27.04 7.55
CA SER A 93 1.01 26.13 6.65
C SER A 93 1.91 25.05 6.05
N MET A 94 3.19 25.35 5.82
CA MET A 94 4.14 24.42 5.19
C MET A 94 4.38 23.12 5.98
N PRO A 95 4.77 23.15 7.27
CA PRO A 95 4.96 21.94 8.08
C PRO A 95 3.65 21.14 8.20
N LEU A 96 2.53 21.84 8.33
CA LEU A 96 1.20 21.24 8.44
C LEU A 96 0.80 20.51 7.16
N ALA A 97 1.11 21.09 6.00
CA ALA A 97 0.90 20.47 4.70
C ALA A 97 1.74 19.20 4.53
N ILE A 98 3.03 19.26 4.87
CA ILE A 98 3.92 18.09 4.80
C ILE A 98 3.41 16.97 5.70
N PHE A 99 3.06 17.27 6.95
CA PHE A 99 2.51 16.29 7.87
C PHE A 99 1.23 15.63 7.32
N SER A 100 0.32 16.46 6.79
CA SER A 100 -0.95 16.00 6.21
C SER A 100 -0.72 15.08 5.00
N ILE A 101 0.23 15.42 4.12
CA ILE A 101 0.58 14.60 2.96
C ILE A 101 1.06 13.22 3.40
N PHE A 102 1.95 13.14 4.39
CA PHE A 102 2.44 11.86 4.91
C PHE A 102 1.34 11.02 5.55
N MET A 103 0.37 11.63 6.23
CA MET A 103 -0.76 10.90 6.82
C MET A 103 -1.74 10.37 5.76
N VAL A 104 -2.00 11.15 4.72
CA VAL A 104 -3.00 10.79 3.69
C VAL A 104 -2.42 9.88 2.60
N TYR A 105 -1.11 9.91 2.37
CA TYR A 105 -0.44 9.15 1.30
C TYR A 105 -0.72 7.62 1.33
N PRO A 106 -0.60 6.91 2.47
CA PRO A 106 -0.92 5.48 2.51
C PRO A 106 -2.38 5.20 2.13
N SER A 107 -3.30 6.05 2.58
CA SER A 107 -4.73 5.93 2.28
C SER A 107 -5.01 6.13 0.79
N ILE A 108 -4.41 7.15 0.15
CA ILE A 108 -4.52 7.36 -1.30
C ILE A 108 -4.03 6.12 -2.06
N LYS A 109 -2.89 5.56 -1.66
CA LYS A 109 -2.32 4.38 -2.32
C LYS A 109 -3.20 3.14 -2.11
N ALA A 110 -3.77 2.96 -0.92
CA ALA A 110 -4.73 1.90 -0.65
C ALA A 110 -5.98 2.06 -1.53
N SER A 111 -6.54 3.27 -1.66
CA SER A 111 -7.68 3.53 -2.55
C SER A 111 -7.37 3.27 -4.01
N ALA A 112 -6.16 3.62 -4.48
CA ALA A 112 -5.72 3.29 -5.84
C ALA A 112 -5.66 1.77 -6.07
N ARG A 113 -5.17 1.01 -5.09
CA ARG A 113 -5.13 -0.46 -5.10
C ARG A 113 -6.54 -1.06 -5.16
N ILE A 114 -7.48 -0.58 -4.34
CA ILE A 114 -8.90 -0.97 -4.38
C ILE A 114 -9.45 -0.78 -5.80
N LYS A 115 -9.36 0.45 -6.33
CA LYS A 115 -9.92 0.79 -7.65
C LYS A 115 -9.34 -0.08 -8.77
N SER A 116 -8.04 -0.36 -8.72
CA SER A 116 -7.38 -1.18 -9.74
C SER A 116 -7.87 -2.63 -9.74
N VAL A 117 -8.11 -3.21 -8.57
CA VAL A 117 -8.53 -4.60 -8.44
C VAL A 117 -10.03 -4.74 -8.67
N ASP A 118 -10.85 -3.89 -8.06
CA ASP A 118 -12.32 -4.00 -8.12
C ASP A 118 -12.86 -3.84 -9.55
N HIS A 119 -12.21 -3.02 -10.36
CA HIS A 119 -12.58 -2.86 -11.77
C HIS A 119 -12.30 -4.12 -12.60
N GLU A 120 -11.25 -4.86 -12.26
CA GLU A 120 -10.81 -6.06 -12.97
C GLU A 120 -11.47 -7.34 -12.41
N LEU A 121 -12.01 -7.27 -11.19
CA LEU A 121 -12.40 -8.43 -10.39
C LEU A 121 -13.48 -9.33 -11.01
N PRO A 122 -14.58 -8.82 -11.60
CA PRO A 122 -15.59 -9.69 -12.22
C PRO A 122 -15.03 -10.51 -13.38
N PHE A 123 -14.19 -9.88 -14.21
CA PHE A 123 -13.56 -10.53 -15.35
C PHE A 123 -12.49 -11.53 -14.92
N PHE A 124 -11.73 -11.20 -13.88
CA PHE A 124 -10.78 -12.13 -13.29
C PHE A 124 -11.47 -13.32 -12.63
N ALA A 125 -12.59 -13.12 -11.95
CA ALA A 125 -13.38 -14.20 -11.36
C ALA A 125 -13.84 -15.17 -12.45
N ALA A 126 -14.38 -14.68 -13.57
CA ALA A 126 -14.73 -15.50 -14.72
C ALA A 126 -13.52 -16.26 -15.30
N TYR A 127 -12.39 -15.59 -15.46
CA TYR A 127 -11.14 -16.21 -15.92
C TYR A 127 -10.67 -17.31 -14.96
N LEU A 128 -10.72 -17.05 -13.65
CA LEU A 128 -10.35 -18.00 -12.61
C LEU A 128 -11.28 -19.22 -12.61
N THR A 129 -12.58 -19.03 -12.83
CA THR A 129 -13.56 -20.11 -12.99
C THR A 129 -13.19 -21.00 -14.19
N THR A 130 -12.84 -20.43 -15.34
CA THR A 130 -12.38 -21.21 -16.51
C THR A 130 -11.09 -21.99 -16.23
N MET A 131 -10.16 -21.39 -15.48
CA MET A 131 -8.93 -22.07 -15.05
C MET A 131 -9.22 -23.22 -14.06
N ALA A 132 -10.21 -23.05 -13.18
CA ALA A 132 -10.66 -24.10 -12.27
C ALA A 132 -11.33 -25.26 -13.03
N TYR A 133 -12.16 -24.96 -14.03
CA TYR A 133 -12.76 -25.96 -14.93
C TYR A 133 -11.72 -26.81 -15.66
N SER A 134 -10.59 -26.20 -16.06
CA SER A 134 -9.49 -26.91 -16.71
C SER A 134 -8.57 -27.65 -15.72
N GLY A 135 -8.90 -27.65 -14.43
CA GLY A 135 -8.12 -28.33 -13.39
C GLY A 135 -6.75 -27.73 -13.15
N VAL A 136 -6.54 -26.45 -13.51
CA VAL A 136 -5.23 -25.80 -13.32
C VAL A 136 -4.99 -25.59 -11.82
N PRO A 137 -3.85 -26.05 -11.28
CA PRO A 137 -3.59 -25.92 -9.85
C PRO A 137 -3.38 -24.44 -9.43
N PRO A 138 -3.72 -24.06 -8.20
CA PRO A 138 -3.70 -22.67 -7.73
C PRO A 138 -2.34 -21.97 -7.91
N GLU A 139 -1.25 -22.68 -7.65
CA GLU A 139 0.11 -22.14 -7.85
C GLU A 139 0.34 -21.73 -9.31
N LYS A 140 -0.12 -22.56 -10.26
CA LYS A 140 0.05 -22.30 -11.68
C LYS A 140 -0.83 -21.14 -12.15
N VAL A 141 -2.04 -21.03 -11.60
CA VAL A 141 -2.91 -19.86 -11.82
C VAL A 141 -2.20 -18.58 -11.41
N VAL A 142 -1.64 -18.53 -10.18
CA VAL A 142 -0.88 -17.37 -9.69
C VAL A 142 0.28 -17.03 -10.62
N GLU A 143 1.03 -18.04 -11.09
CA GLU A 143 2.12 -17.81 -12.04
C GLU A 143 1.65 -17.20 -13.36
N ILE A 144 0.56 -17.70 -13.95
CA ILE A 144 0.00 -17.19 -15.21
C ILE A 144 -0.49 -15.75 -15.03
N VAL A 145 -1.26 -15.50 -13.97
CA VAL A 145 -1.84 -14.18 -13.67
C VAL A 145 -0.75 -13.14 -13.37
N SER A 146 0.36 -13.55 -12.74
CA SER A 146 1.49 -12.66 -12.44
C SER A 146 2.20 -12.10 -13.70
N ARG A 147 1.95 -12.70 -14.87
CA ARG A 147 2.52 -12.30 -16.17
C ARG A 147 1.46 -11.73 -17.13
N LEU A 148 0.19 -11.82 -16.76
CA LEU A 148 -0.92 -11.42 -17.62
C LEU A 148 -0.97 -9.90 -17.78
N LYS A 149 -1.10 -9.41 -19.02
CA LYS A 149 -1.17 -7.96 -19.28
C LYS A 149 -2.57 -7.38 -19.09
N LEU A 150 -3.59 -8.22 -19.12
CA LEU A 150 -5.01 -7.83 -19.10
C LEU A 150 -5.44 -7.20 -17.77
N PHE A 151 -5.03 -7.78 -16.64
CA PHE A 151 -5.42 -7.33 -15.30
C PHE A 151 -4.21 -6.73 -14.59
N LYS A 152 -4.01 -5.41 -14.68
CA LYS A 152 -2.83 -4.76 -14.11
C LYS A 152 -2.86 -4.82 -12.58
N GLY A 153 -3.99 -4.47 -11.96
CA GLY A 153 -4.14 -4.48 -10.51
C GLY A 153 -4.01 -5.91 -9.95
N ILE A 154 -4.70 -6.86 -10.55
CA ILE A 154 -4.67 -8.26 -10.09
C ILE A 154 -3.31 -8.91 -10.38
N ARG A 155 -2.63 -8.54 -11.47
CA ARG A 155 -1.25 -8.97 -11.71
C ARG A 155 -0.33 -8.54 -10.57
N GLU A 156 -0.42 -7.30 -10.11
CA GLU A 156 0.41 -6.80 -9.01
C GLU A 156 0.16 -7.61 -7.73
N GLU A 157 -1.07 -8.02 -7.46
CA GLU A 157 -1.41 -8.91 -6.35
C GLU A 157 -0.88 -10.34 -6.56
N ALA A 158 -1.04 -10.89 -7.75
CA ALA A 158 -0.49 -12.21 -8.10
C ALA A 158 1.05 -12.23 -8.01
N GLN A 159 1.73 -11.13 -8.34
CA GLN A 159 3.18 -10.99 -8.15
C GLN A 159 3.57 -10.99 -6.67
N ARG A 160 2.76 -10.39 -5.79
CA ARG A 160 3.00 -10.44 -4.34
C ARG A 160 2.81 -11.86 -3.80
N ILE A 161 1.77 -12.56 -4.26
CA ILE A 161 1.53 -13.97 -3.90
C ILE A 161 2.68 -14.84 -4.40
N LEU A 162 3.08 -14.68 -5.67
CA LEU A 162 4.17 -15.44 -6.27
C LEU A 162 5.50 -15.20 -5.56
N ARG A 163 5.78 -13.96 -5.15
CA ARG A 163 6.93 -13.60 -4.34
C ARG A 163 6.90 -14.32 -3.00
N ASP A 164 5.75 -14.34 -2.34
CA ASP A 164 5.54 -15.02 -1.07
C ASP A 164 5.81 -16.54 -1.17
N VAL A 165 5.41 -17.17 -2.27
CA VAL A 165 5.71 -18.58 -2.57
C VAL A 165 7.19 -18.78 -2.92
N LYS A 166 7.72 -18.07 -3.92
CA LYS A 166 9.06 -18.34 -4.49
C LYS A 166 10.22 -17.85 -3.60
N LEU A 167 10.06 -16.73 -2.90
CA LEU A 167 11.14 -16.17 -2.07
C LEU A 167 11.09 -16.67 -0.63
N PHE A 168 9.89 -16.90 -0.08
CA PHE A 168 9.73 -17.27 1.32
C PHE A 168 9.30 -18.73 1.53
N GLY A 169 9.15 -19.50 0.46
CA GLY A 169 8.79 -20.93 0.53
C GLY A 169 7.41 -21.17 1.13
N ARG A 170 6.49 -20.19 1.05
CA ARG A 170 5.14 -20.32 1.59
C ARG A 170 4.30 -21.21 0.70
N ASP A 171 3.43 -21.99 1.33
CA ASP A 171 2.37 -22.73 0.64
C ASP A 171 1.50 -21.77 -0.21
N PRO A 172 1.15 -22.12 -1.47
CA PRO A 172 0.39 -21.25 -2.37
C PRO A 172 -0.95 -20.78 -1.81
N LEU A 173 -1.72 -21.66 -1.15
CA LEU A 173 -3.02 -21.29 -0.57
C LEU A 173 -2.83 -20.30 0.60
N THR A 174 -1.83 -20.56 1.44
CA THR A 174 -1.44 -19.67 2.55
C THR A 174 -0.95 -18.31 2.05
N ALA A 175 -0.21 -18.28 0.93
CA ALA A 175 0.25 -17.05 0.31
C ALA A 175 -0.92 -16.21 -0.27
N ILE A 176 -1.89 -16.87 -0.92
CA ILE A 176 -3.13 -16.22 -1.39
C ILE A 176 -3.88 -15.62 -0.19
N GLU A 177 -4.05 -16.37 0.89
CA GLU A 177 -4.74 -15.90 2.11
C GLU A 177 -4.04 -14.67 2.71
N ASN A 178 -2.73 -14.69 2.85
CA ASN A 178 -1.97 -13.57 3.43
C ASN A 178 -2.15 -12.28 2.63
N VAL A 179 -2.11 -12.37 1.30
CA VAL A 179 -2.33 -11.21 0.43
C VAL A 179 -3.79 -10.76 0.50
N ALA A 180 -4.75 -11.69 0.53
CA ALA A 180 -6.18 -11.38 0.62
C ALA A 180 -6.58 -10.70 1.94
N VAL A 181 -6.13 -11.21 3.09
CA VAL A 181 -6.44 -10.65 4.43
C VAL A 181 -5.96 -9.19 4.55
N THR A 182 -4.81 -8.89 3.96
CA THR A 182 -4.20 -7.54 4.00
C THR A 182 -4.65 -6.63 2.88
N HIS A 183 -5.45 -7.13 1.92
CA HIS A 183 -5.95 -6.34 0.81
C HIS A 183 -7.06 -5.37 1.27
N PRO A 184 -7.06 -4.10 0.82
CA PRO A 184 -8.05 -3.11 1.24
C PRO A 184 -9.44 -3.31 0.59
N SER A 185 -9.53 -3.99 -0.57
CA SER A 185 -10.81 -4.33 -1.19
C SER A 185 -11.50 -5.49 -0.47
N MET A 186 -12.75 -5.25 -0.06
CA MET A 186 -13.64 -6.25 0.50
C MET A 186 -13.98 -7.35 -0.51
N LEU A 187 -14.28 -6.98 -1.75
CA LEU A 187 -14.68 -7.93 -2.81
C LEU A 187 -13.56 -8.92 -3.12
N PHE A 188 -12.34 -8.41 -3.28
CA PHE A 188 -11.16 -9.25 -3.53
C PHE A 188 -10.89 -10.18 -2.35
N ARG A 189 -10.98 -9.65 -1.12
CA ARG A 189 -10.76 -10.43 0.09
C ARG A 189 -11.77 -11.56 0.22
N GLU A 190 -13.06 -11.28 0.02
CA GLU A 190 -14.12 -12.28 0.07
C GLU A 190 -13.92 -13.38 -0.98
N LEU A 191 -13.61 -13.00 -2.22
CA LEU A 191 -13.39 -13.95 -3.32
C LEU A 191 -12.18 -14.86 -3.05
N MET A 192 -11.04 -14.28 -2.68
CA MET A 192 -9.81 -15.06 -2.49
C MET A 192 -9.82 -15.91 -1.23
N LEU A 193 -10.36 -15.41 -0.11
CA LEU A 193 -10.46 -16.21 1.12
C LEU A 193 -11.48 -17.34 1.01
N GLY A 194 -12.62 -17.11 0.36
CA GLY A 194 -13.56 -18.19 0.11
C GLY A 194 -13.00 -19.21 -0.86
N TYR A 195 -12.23 -18.78 -1.87
CA TYR A 195 -11.54 -19.69 -2.79
C TYR A 195 -10.56 -20.62 -2.06
N THR A 196 -9.66 -20.07 -1.23
CA THR A 196 -8.69 -20.90 -0.49
C THR A 196 -9.37 -21.79 0.54
N THR A 197 -10.40 -21.29 1.21
CA THR A 197 -11.19 -22.08 2.18
C THR A 197 -11.86 -23.26 1.49
N THR A 198 -12.50 -23.03 0.33
CA THR A 198 -13.20 -24.08 -0.43
C THR A 198 -12.24 -25.16 -0.91
N ILE A 199 -11.04 -24.78 -1.37
CA ILE A 199 -10.01 -25.76 -1.74
C ILE A 199 -9.58 -26.58 -0.51
N ARG A 200 -9.30 -25.90 0.61
CA ARG A 200 -8.77 -26.57 1.82
C ARG A 200 -9.78 -27.53 2.45
N THR A 201 -11.07 -27.24 2.36
CA THR A 201 -12.15 -28.10 2.87
C THR A 201 -12.57 -29.19 1.88
N GLY A 202 -12.02 -29.20 0.66
CA GLY A 202 -12.42 -30.13 -0.40
C GLY A 202 -13.83 -29.87 -0.95
N GLY A 203 -14.32 -28.62 -0.82
CA GLY A 203 -15.61 -28.22 -1.37
C GLY A 203 -15.59 -28.01 -2.88
N ASP A 204 -16.75 -27.68 -3.44
CA ASP A 204 -16.88 -27.39 -4.88
C ASP A 204 -16.38 -25.98 -5.22
N VAL A 205 -15.12 -25.91 -5.61
CA VAL A 205 -14.43 -24.67 -5.99
C VAL A 205 -15.04 -24.04 -7.25
N ILE A 206 -15.51 -24.87 -8.18
CA ILE A 206 -16.09 -24.40 -9.44
C ILE A 206 -17.42 -23.71 -9.14
N HIS A 207 -18.31 -24.38 -8.41
CA HIS A 207 -19.58 -23.80 -7.98
C HIS A 207 -19.38 -22.52 -7.17
N TYR A 208 -18.42 -22.51 -6.24
CA TYR A 208 -18.06 -21.30 -5.48
C TYR A 208 -17.67 -20.15 -6.41
N LEU A 209 -16.75 -20.39 -7.35
CA LEU A 209 -16.27 -19.35 -8.25
C LEU A 209 -17.36 -18.87 -9.22
N GLU A 210 -18.23 -19.75 -9.71
CA GLU A 210 -19.38 -19.39 -10.54
C GLU A 210 -20.35 -18.47 -9.81
N SER A 211 -20.77 -18.88 -8.61
CA SER A 211 -21.67 -18.08 -7.77
C SER A 211 -21.07 -16.70 -7.48
N ARG A 212 -19.80 -16.65 -7.09
CA ARG A 212 -19.12 -15.37 -6.81
C ARG A 212 -18.90 -14.52 -8.07
N THR A 213 -18.67 -15.15 -9.22
CA THR A 213 -18.56 -14.43 -10.51
C THR A 213 -19.89 -13.75 -10.84
N GLN A 214 -21.02 -14.46 -10.70
CA GLN A 214 -22.35 -13.91 -10.94
C GLN A 214 -22.66 -12.75 -9.99
N ASP A 215 -22.34 -12.89 -8.70
CA ASP A 215 -22.51 -11.83 -7.70
C ASP A 215 -21.71 -10.57 -8.07
N LEU A 216 -20.47 -10.73 -8.51
CA LEU A 216 -19.59 -9.63 -8.90
C LEU A 216 -20.10 -8.88 -10.14
N PHE A 217 -20.62 -9.60 -11.15
CA PHE A 217 -21.24 -8.96 -12.31
C PHE A 217 -22.54 -8.24 -11.94
N ARG A 218 -23.36 -8.81 -11.06
CA ARG A 218 -24.59 -8.17 -10.58
C ARG A 218 -24.31 -6.84 -9.89
N ARG A 219 -23.40 -6.84 -8.90
CA ARG A 219 -22.96 -5.61 -8.21
C ARG A 219 -22.43 -4.57 -9.18
N ARG A 220 -21.66 -5.01 -10.19
CA ARG A 220 -21.12 -4.10 -11.21
C ARG A 220 -22.20 -3.45 -12.07
N ILE A 221 -23.27 -4.18 -12.39
CA ILE A 221 -24.40 -3.63 -13.14
C ILE A 221 -25.15 -2.62 -12.28
N GLU A 222 -25.39 -2.93 -11.00
CA GLU A 222 -26.03 -2.03 -10.03
C GLU A 222 -25.24 -0.72 -9.86
N ASP A 223 -23.90 -0.78 -9.82
CA ASP A 223 -23.02 0.41 -9.71
C ASP A 223 -23.07 1.35 -10.94
N ILE A 224 -23.56 0.88 -12.09
CA ILE A 224 -23.61 1.64 -13.35
C ILE A 224 -24.97 2.33 -13.55
N GLN A 225 -26.02 1.89 -12.86
CA GLN A 225 -27.37 2.44 -12.94
C GLN A 225 -27.57 3.61 -11.99
#